data_AF-A0A0G0N8T0-F1
#
_entry.id   AF-A0A0G0N8T0-F1
#
_cell.length_a   1.000
_cell.length_b   1.000
_cell.length_c   1.000
_cell.angle_alpha   90.00
_cell.angle_beta   90.00
_cell.angle_gamma   90.00
#
_symmetry.space_group_name_H-M   'P 1'
#
loop_
_entity.id
_entity.type
_entity.pdbx_description
1 polymer ?
#
loop_
_entity_poly.entity_id
_entity_poly.type
_entity_poly.pdbx_seq_one_letter_code
_entity_poly.pdbx_strand_id
1 'polypeptide(L)'
;MKYSFFTGAVLNFLNRNKLFFLFLVVFLAFITYFFRGVYILDPDFGWRIRFGQIIYKNGIPRSDPFSYTMPSFYFVDHSWLFSLLIGLTYPIFKNNLLSLFLSFLVFLSVYFSGRRLCDGDFEHTDLAVKYERWLHPMVITSMAFLIIYFSVRAQVISWFLFSVLNLLLFSRDYYSRYKYFVPILFFIWANLHGGYSLGLIVLIYFTCILNNRNLGSQTKTAFWKSRL
;
A
#
# COMPACT_ATOMS: atom_id res chain seq x y z
N MET A 1 30.19 -10.66 -31.64
CA MET A 1 30.66 -11.41 -30.45
C MET A 1 31.05 -10.54 -29.24
N LYS A 2 31.44 -9.26 -29.39
CA LYS A 2 31.77 -8.37 -28.25
C LYS A 2 30.58 -7.80 -27.46
N TYR A 3 29.39 -7.70 -28.07
CA TYR A 3 28.22 -7.11 -27.41
C TYR A 3 27.62 -7.96 -26.28
N SER A 4 27.70 -9.30 -26.34
CA SER A 4 27.09 -10.15 -25.29
C SER A 4 27.90 -10.19 -23.98
N PHE A 5 29.22 -9.96 -24.05
CA PHE A 5 30.11 -9.94 -22.89
C PHE A 5 29.90 -8.68 -22.03
N PHE A 6 29.75 -7.53 -22.68
CA PHE A 6 29.50 -6.25 -22.00
C PHE A 6 28.14 -6.26 -21.29
N THR A 7 27.11 -6.81 -21.92
CA THR A 7 25.79 -6.98 -21.29
C THR A 7 25.82 -7.93 -20.08
N GLY A 8 26.60 -9.02 -20.15
CA GLY A 8 26.74 -9.97 -19.04
C GLY A 8 27.45 -9.38 -17.82
N ALA A 9 28.53 -8.62 -18.04
CA ALA A 9 29.26 -7.93 -16.98
C ALA A 9 28.41 -6.86 -16.27
N VAL A 10 27.64 -6.08 -17.05
CA VAL A 10 26.71 -5.08 -16.52
C VAL A 10 25.58 -5.73 -15.71
N LEU A 11 24.94 -6.77 -16.25
CA LEU A 11 23.90 -7.51 -15.53
C LEU A 11 24.40 -8.11 -14.22
N ASN A 12 25.61 -8.70 -14.23
CA ASN A 12 26.23 -9.24 -13.01
C ASN A 12 26.56 -8.14 -11.99
N PHE A 13 27.04 -6.99 -12.43
CA PHE A 13 27.28 -5.84 -11.56
C PHE A 13 25.97 -5.30 -10.94
N LEU A 14 24.92 -5.15 -11.75
CA LEU A 14 23.60 -4.71 -11.29
C LEU A 14 23.01 -5.70 -10.29
N ASN A 15 23.10 -7.01 -10.56
CA ASN A 15 22.60 -8.04 -9.65
C ASN A 15 23.38 -8.09 -8.33
N ARG A 16 24.70 -7.91 -8.37
CA ARG A 16 25.55 -7.84 -7.17
C ARG A 16 25.20 -6.64 -6.30
N ASN A 17 24.88 -5.51 -6.93
CA ASN A 17 24.59 -4.24 -6.25
C ASN A 17 23.09 -3.91 -6.16
N LYS A 18 22.20 -4.86 -6.44
CA LYS A 18 20.75 -4.60 -6.53
C LYS A 18 20.16 -3.98 -5.26
N LEU A 19 20.66 -4.38 -4.08
CA LEU A 19 20.22 -3.84 -2.80
C LEU A 19 20.67 -2.39 -2.62
N PHE A 20 21.87 -2.05 -3.09
CA PHE A 20 22.38 -0.69 -3.08
C PHE A 20 21.57 0.22 -4.01
N PHE A 21 21.27 -0.24 -5.23
CA PHE A 21 20.42 0.52 -6.16
C PHE A 21 18.99 0.68 -5.66
N LEU A 22 18.39 -0.38 -5.09
CA LEU A 22 17.09 -0.29 -4.45
C LEU A 22 17.11 0.73 -3.30
N PHE A 23 18.13 0.67 -2.43
CA PHE A 23 18.32 1.64 -1.36
C PHE A 23 18.44 3.06 -1.91
N LEU A 24 19.23 3.28 -2.95
CA LEU A 24 19.40 4.59 -3.58
C LEU A 24 18.09 5.14 -4.13
N VAL A 25 17.34 4.34 -4.89
CA VAL A 25 16.03 4.74 -5.44
C VAL A 25 15.05 5.09 -4.33
N VAL A 26 14.98 4.25 -3.30
CA VAL A 26 14.10 4.44 -2.14
C VAL A 26 14.50 5.68 -1.34
N PHE A 27 15.80 5.91 -1.13
CA PHE A 27 16.33 7.05 -0.41
C PHE A 27 16.08 8.37 -1.16
N LEU A 28 16.26 8.38 -2.48
CA LEU A 28 15.93 9.52 -3.32
C LEU A 28 14.42 9.80 -3.31
N ALA A 29 13.57 8.77 -3.37
CA ALA A 29 12.12 8.93 -3.22
C ALA A 29 11.76 9.54 -1.86
N PHE A 30 12.37 9.07 -0.77
CA PHE A 30 12.17 9.62 0.57
C PHE A 30 12.55 11.10 0.64
N ILE A 31 13.76 11.46 0.20
CA ILE A 31 14.26 12.84 0.23
C ILE A 31 13.32 13.77 -0.55
N THR A 32 12.97 13.37 -1.76
CA THR A 32 12.17 14.19 -2.67
C THR A 32 10.75 14.39 -2.15
N TYR A 33 10.11 13.36 -1.60
CA TYR A 33 8.82 13.48 -0.91
C TYR A 33 8.92 14.35 0.35
N PHE A 34 9.98 14.20 1.13
CA PHE A 34 10.16 14.93 2.38
C PHE A 34 10.29 16.44 2.14
N PHE A 35 11.19 16.84 1.24
CA PHE A 35 11.34 18.26 0.92
C PHE A 35 10.06 18.83 0.30
N ARG A 36 9.39 18.08 -0.57
CA ARG A 36 8.13 18.53 -1.15
C ARG A 36 7.05 18.75 -0.08
N GLY A 37 6.88 17.85 0.87
CA GLY A 37 5.86 17.99 1.93
C GLY A 37 6.14 19.11 2.93
N VAL A 38 7.41 19.46 3.13
CA VAL A 38 7.78 20.59 3.99
C VAL A 38 7.36 21.91 3.33
N TYR A 39 7.68 22.09 2.05
CA TYR A 39 7.47 23.35 1.33
C TYR A 39 6.10 23.50 0.67
N ILE A 40 5.49 22.41 0.23
CA ILE A 40 4.23 22.39 -0.52
C ILE A 40 3.30 21.40 0.16
N LEU A 41 2.43 21.92 1.02
CA LEU A 41 1.28 21.17 1.52
C LEU A 41 0.24 21.02 0.42
N ASP A 42 -0.41 19.86 0.38
CA ASP A 42 -1.59 19.69 -0.43
C ASP A 42 -2.71 20.66 0.02
N PRO A 43 -3.40 21.34 -0.92
CA PRO A 43 -4.47 22.28 -0.59
C PRO A 43 -5.61 21.63 0.21
N ASP A 44 -5.81 20.30 0.08
CA ASP A 44 -6.85 19.58 0.84
C ASP A 44 -6.49 19.36 2.32
N PHE A 45 -5.27 19.65 2.78
CA PHE A 45 -4.92 19.44 4.18
C PHE A 45 -5.53 20.46 5.13
N GLY A 46 -5.79 21.69 4.67
CA GLY A 46 -6.25 22.77 5.54
C GLY A 46 -7.55 22.41 6.28
N TRP A 47 -8.54 21.91 5.55
CA TRP A 47 -9.81 21.49 6.14
C TRP A 47 -9.64 20.23 7.00
N ARG A 48 -8.76 19.30 6.64
CA ARG A 48 -8.50 18.08 7.45
C ARG A 48 -7.88 18.39 8.80
N ILE A 49 -6.94 19.33 8.85
CA ILE A 49 -6.35 19.82 10.11
C ILE A 49 -7.45 20.39 11.00
N ARG A 50 -8.30 21.27 10.43
CA ARG A 50 -9.42 21.87 11.17
C ARG A 50 -10.45 20.83 11.60
N PHE A 51 -10.79 19.87 10.74
CA PHE A 51 -11.71 18.80 11.06
C PHE A 51 -11.19 17.95 12.21
N GLY A 52 -9.91 17.58 12.20
CA GLY A 52 -9.27 16.86 13.30
C GLY A 52 -9.30 17.61 14.62
N GLN A 53 -9.09 18.92 14.60
CA GLN A 53 -9.21 19.78 15.79
C GLN A 53 -10.65 19.82 16.33
N ILE A 54 -11.65 19.83 15.44
CA ILE A 54 -13.07 19.74 15.81
C ILE A 54 -13.36 18.37 16.43
N ILE A 55 -12.92 17.27 15.80
CA ILE A 55 -13.09 15.91 16.32
C ILE A 55 -12.50 15.79 17.72
N TYR A 56 -11.29 16.30 17.92
CA TYR A 56 -10.62 16.24 19.22
C TYR A 56 -11.39 16.99 20.32
N LYS A 57 -11.98 18.15 20.01
CA LYS A 57 -12.69 18.97 21.00
C LYS A 57 -14.12 18.51 21.27
N ASN A 58 -14.85 18.13 20.21
CA ASN A 58 -16.30 17.97 20.24
C ASN A 58 -16.76 16.54 19.88
N GLY A 59 -15.84 15.64 19.54
CA GLY A 59 -16.16 14.34 18.96
C GLY A 59 -16.46 14.41 17.46
N ILE A 60 -16.75 13.26 16.85
CA ILE A 60 -17.01 13.16 15.40
C ILE A 60 -18.29 13.92 15.04
N PRO A 61 -18.22 14.99 14.21
CA PRO A 61 -19.39 15.74 13.79
C PRO A 61 -20.38 14.85 13.01
N ARG A 62 -21.68 15.06 13.22
CA ARG A 62 -22.75 14.39 12.44
C ARG A 62 -23.13 15.14 11.17
N SER A 63 -22.84 16.44 11.11
CA SER A 63 -23.09 17.31 9.96
C SER A 63 -21.78 17.95 9.47
N ASP A 64 -21.77 18.41 8.23
CA ASP A 64 -20.60 19.08 7.64
C ASP A 64 -20.40 20.49 8.24
N PRO A 65 -19.33 20.72 9.04
CA PRO A 65 -19.07 22.02 9.66
C PRO A 65 -18.50 23.06 8.69
N PHE A 66 -18.12 22.66 7.48
CA PHE A 66 -17.48 23.54 6.49
C PHE A 66 -18.39 23.87 5.31
N SER A 67 -19.50 23.15 5.12
CA SER A 67 -20.44 23.43 4.04
C SER A 67 -21.18 24.75 4.25
N TYR A 68 -20.95 25.69 3.34
CA TYR A 68 -21.64 26.98 3.34
C TYR A 68 -23.11 26.85 2.91
N THR A 69 -23.39 26.01 1.91
CA THR A 69 -24.73 25.89 1.31
C THR A 69 -25.61 24.85 2.01
N MET A 70 -25.02 23.88 2.72
CA MET A 70 -25.75 22.79 3.37
C MET A 70 -25.20 22.46 4.77
N PRO A 71 -25.28 23.38 5.75
CA PRO A 71 -24.70 23.19 7.09
C PRO A 71 -25.37 22.07 7.91
N SER A 72 -26.60 21.68 7.54
CA SER A 72 -27.34 20.57 8.17
C SER A 72 -27.18 19.23 7.44
N PHE A 73 -26.35 19.16 6.40
CA PHE A 73 -26.15 17.91 5.66
C PHE A 73 -25.45 16.88 6.53
N TYR A 74 -26.04 15.69 6.66
CA TYR A 74 -25.44 14.59 7.41
C TYR A 74 -24.20 14.08 6.70
N PHE A 75 -23.05 14.26 7.34
CA PHE A 75 -21.75 13.93 6.79
C PHE A 75 -20.86 13.37 7.90
N VAL A 76 -20.20 12.25 7.60
CA VAL A 76 -19.12 11.70 8.40
C VAL A 76 -17.94 11.49 7.47
N ASP A 77 -16.80 12.10 7.78
CA ASP A 77 -15.57 11.86 7.04
C ASP A 77 -15.17 10.40 7.21
N HIS A 78 -15.17 9.64 6.11
CA HIS A 78 -14.69 8.26 6.11
C HIS A 78 -13.22 8.17 6.58
N SER A 79 -12.43 9.23 6.38
CA SER A 79 -11.03 9.32 6.81
C SER A 79 -10.85 10.09 8.13
N TRP A 80 -11.86 10.10 9.01
CA TRP A 80 -11.86 10.91 10.24
C TRP A 80 -10.66 10.63 11.15
N LEU A 81 -10.16 9.38 11.21
CA LEU A 81 -9.00 9.04 12.06
C LEU A 81 -7.74 9.72 11.54
N PHE A 82 -7.56 9.78 10.23
CA PHE A 82 -6.45 10.52 9.62
C PHE A 82 -6.55 12.01 9.92
N SER A 83 -7.74 12.59 9.75
CA SER A 83 -8.01 13.99 10.09
C SER A 83 -7.68 14.27 11.57
N LEU A 84 -8.11 13.39 12.50
CA LEU A 84 -7.81 13.49 13.93
C LEU A 84 -6.30 13.46 14.22
N LEU A 85 -5.57 12.48 13.67
CA LEU A 85 -4.12 12.35 13.89
C LEU A 85 -3.35 13.59 13.42
N ILE A 86 -3.72 14.15 12.27
CA ILE A 86 -3.09 15.37 11.77
C ILE A 86 -3.50 16.58 12.60
N GLY A 87 -4.78 16.72 12.96
CA GLY A 87 -5.26 17.83 13.78
C GLY A 87 -4.55 17.92 15.14
N LEU A 88 -4.19 16.78 15.73
CA LEU A 88 -3.44 16.67 16.98
C LEU A 88 -1.95 17.00 16.83
N THR A 89 -1.33 16.58 15.73
CA THR A 89 0.13 16.69 15.54
C THR A 89 0.57 18.01 14.90
N TYR A 90 -0.29 18.60 14.07
CA TYR A 90 0.00 19.82 13.33
C TYR A 90 0.40 21.03 14.20
N PRO A 91 -0.24 21.31 15.36
CA PRO A 91 0.14 22.45 16.20
C PRO A 91 1.58 22.39 16.73
N ILE A 92 2.12 21.19 16.93
CA ILE A 92 3.44 20.97 17.52
C ILE A 92 4.52 20.96 16.43
N PHE A 93 4.27 20.22 15.36
CA PHE A 93 5.31 19.89 14.37
C PHE A 93 5.10 20.52 13.00
N LYS A 94 3.97 21.19 12.79
CA LYS A 94 3.57 21.78 11.50
C LYS A 94 3.71 20.73 10.38
N ASN A 95 4.24 21.14 9.23
CA ASN A 95 4.40 20.31 8.06
C ASN A 95 5.53 19.28 8.21
N ASN A 96 6.47 19.50 9.14
CA ASN A 96 7.70 18.73 9.22
C ASN A 96 7.42 17.27 9.62
N LEU A 97 6.62 17.06 10.68
CA LEU A 97 6.27 15.70 11.10
C LEU A 97 5.36 15.00 10.10
N LEU A 98 4.40 15.72 9.52
CA LEU A 98 3.51 15.16 8.50
C LEU A 98 4.31 14.70 7.27
N SER A 99 5.23 15.55 6.80
CA SER A 99 6.11 15.24 5.68
C SER A 99 7.04 14.06 6.00
N LEU A 100 7.64 14.06 7.20
CA LEU A 100 8.49 12.96 7.66
C LEU A 100 7.72 11.64 7.71
N PHE A 101 6.54 11.65 8.33
CA PHE A 101 5.68 10.48 8.47
C PHE A 101 5.26 9.91 7.11
N LEU A 102 4.75 10.75 6.21
CA LEU A 102 4.30 10.30 4.89
C LEU A 102 5.48 9.84 4.02
N SER A 103 6.62 10.53 4.06
CA SER A 103 7.83 10.10 3.34
C SER A 103 8.35 8.76 3.87
N PHE A 104 8.29 8.56 5.18
CA PHE A 104 8.63 7.28 5.80
C PHE A 104 7.66 6.16 5.39
N LEU A 105 6.36 6.45 5.23
CA LEU A 105 5.41 5.49 4.69
C LEU A 105 5.69 5.12 3.23
N VAL A 106 6.15 6.07 2.39
CA VAL A 106 6.64 5.77 1.03
C VAL A 106 7.86 4.84 1.09
N PHE A 107 8.81 5.13 1.98
CA PHE A 107 9.98 4.27 2.20
C PHE A 107 9.53 2.84 2.55
N LEU A 108 8.63 2.70 3.52
CA LEU A 108 8.11 1.41 3.94
C LEU A 108 7.33 0.72 2.81
N SER A 109 6.51 1.43 2.04
CA SER A 109 5.72 0.82 0.97
C SER A 109 6.62 0.20 -0.09
N VAL A 110 7.69 0.88 -0.49
CA VAL A 110 8.67 0.33 -1.44
C VAL A 110 9.47 -0.81 -0.79
N TYR A 111 9.84 -0.66 0.48
CA TYR A 111 10.55 -1.71 1.22
C TYR A 111 9.76 -3.01 1.32
N PHE A 112 8.50 -2.95 1.72
CA PHE A 112 7.61 -4.11 1.83
C PHE A 112 7.30 -4.71 0.45
N SER A 113 7.12 -3.87 -0.57
CA SER A 113 6.97 -4.35 -1.96
C SER A 113 8.25 -5.03 -2.47
N GLY A 114 9.42 -4.61 -1.99
CA GLY A 114 10.73 -5.17 -2.36
C GLY A 114 11.16 -6.40 -1.56
N ARG A 115 10.60 -6.60 -0.35
CA ARG A 115 10.80 -7.79 0.48
C ARG A 115 10.10 -8.98 -0.16
N ARG A 116 10.88 -9.70 -0.98
CA ARG A 116 10.70 -11.09 -1.43
C ARG A 116 9.25 -11.56 -1.58
N LEU A 117 8.83 -11.60 -2.85
CA LEU A 117 8.16 -12.79 -3.38
C LEU A 117 9.29 -13.64 -3.99
N CYS A 118 9.79 -14.63 -3.26
CA CYS A 118 10.66 -15.67 -3.82
C CYS A 118 9.87 -16.48 -4.86
N ASP A 119 10.57 -17.21 -5.74
CA ASP A 119 9.93 -18.05 -6.78
C ASP A 119 8.93 -19.07 -6.22
N GLY A 120 9.04 -19.43 -4.93
CA GLY A 120 8.12 -20.32 -4.21
C GLY A 120 6.96 -19.63 -3.48
N ASP A 121 6.95 -18.30 -3.38
CA ASP A 121 5.87 -17.58 -2.67
C ASP A 121 4.55 -17.72 -3.41
N PHE A 122 4.54 -17.90 -4.74
CA PHE A 122 3.32 -18.14 -5.50
C PHE A 122 2.94 -19.61 -5.64
N GLU A 123 3.68 -20.58 -5.08
CA GLU A 123 3.32 -22.01 -5.19
C GLU A 123 1.91 -22.33 -4.64
N HIS A 124 1.38 -21.45 -3.79
CA HIS A 124 0.04 -21.62 -3.24
C HIS A 124 -1.08 -20.98 -4.07
N THR A 125 -0.74 -20.19 -5.08
CA THR A 125 -1.65 -19.54 -6.04
C THR A 125 -1.35 -20.08 -7.45
N ASP A 126 -2.34 -20.62 -8.18
CA ASP A 126 -2.15 -21.13 -9.56
C ASP A 126 -1.86 -20.03 -10.60
N LEU A 127 -1.30 -18.89 -10.18
CA LEU A 127 -0.77 -17.86 -11.05
C LEU A 127 0.48 -18.43 -11.73
N ALA A 128 0.28 -19.07 -12.90
CA ALA A 128 1.32 -19.48 -13.84
C ALA A 128 2.01 -18.27 -14.51
N VAL A 129 2.28 -17.24 -13.72
CA VAL A 129 2.74 -15.95 -14.18
C VAL A 129 4.15 -15.77 -13.64
N LYS A 130 5.12 -16.37 -14.34
CA LYS A 130 6.54 -16.03 -14.22
C LYS A 130 6.77 -14.64 -14.81
N TYR A 131 6.16 -13.59 -14.26
CA TYR A 131 6.64 -12.24 -14.58
C TYR A 131 8.02 -12.08 -13.93
N GLU A 132 8.98 -11.56 -14.69
CA GLU A 132 10.18 -11.02 -14.08
C GLU A 132 9.76 -10.05 -12.97
N ARG A 133 10.42 -10.14 -11.81
CA ARG A 133 10.18 -9.43 -10.54
C ARG A 133 9.71 -7.97 -10.64
N TRP A 134 10.03 -7.28 -11.74
CA TRP A 134 9.73 -5.86 -12.00
C TRP A 134 8.44 -5.59 -12.78
N LEU A 135 7.93 -6.59 -13.52
CA LEU A 135 6.68 -6.51 -14.28
C LEU A 135 5.46 -6.91 -13.45
N HIS A 136 5.66 -7.26 -12.18
CA HIS A 136 4.56 -7.57 -11.29
C HIS A 136 3.61 -6.36 -11.20
N PRO A 137 2.29 -6.54 -11.38
CA PRO A 137 1.32 -5.45 -11.34
C PRO A 137 1.46 -4.56 -10.10
N MET A 138 1.83 -5.13 -8.95
CA MET A 138 2.16 -4.38 -7.71
C MET A 138 3.29 -3.36 -7.88
N VAL A 139 4.41 -3.76 -8.49
CA VAL A 139 5.55 -2.86 -8.69
C VAL A 139 5.18 -1.78 -9.71
N ILE A 140 4.50 -2.15 -10.79
CA ILE A 140 4.05 -1.21 -11.83
C ILE A 140 3.05 -0.19 -11.27
N THR A 141 1.99 -0.65 -10.59
CA THR A 141 1.01 0.26 -9.97
C THR A 141 1.66 1.14 -8.92
N SER A 142 2.49 0.60 -8.04
CA SER A 142 3.22 1.40 -7.04
C SER A 142 4.10 2.47 -7.69
N MET A 143 4.84 2.13 -8.75
CA MET A 143 5.66 3.09 -9.50
C MET A 143 4.80 4.13 -10.23
N ALA A 144 3.72 3.71 -10.88
CA ALA A 144 2.82 4.59 -11.62
C ALA A 144 2.15 5.61 -10.68
N PHE A 145 1.71 5.17 -9.50
CA PHE A 145 1.14 6.05 -8.48
C PHE A 145 2.16 7.06 -7.95
N LEU A 146 3.42 6.64 -7.73
CA LEU A 146 4.50 7.53 -7.30
C LEU A 146 4.80 8.63 -8.33
N ILE A 147 4.66 8.33 -9.63
CA ILE A 147 4.94 9.26 -10.73
C ILE A 147 3.76 10.22 -10.97
N ILE A 148 2.52 9.71 -10.96
CA ILE A 148 1.32 10.51 -11.29
C ILE A 148 0.92 11.43 -10.14
N TYR A 149 1.07 10.99 -8.89
CA TYR A 149 0.60 11.71 -7.70
C TYR A 149 1.76 12.10 -6.79
N PHE A 150 2.76 12.77 -7.37
CA PHE A 150 3.90 13.29 -6.64
C PHE A 150 3.49 14.50 -5.80
N SER A 151 2.69 14.29 -4.75
CA SER A 151 2.29 15.28 -3.74
C SER A 151 2.09 14.57 -2.41
N VAL A 152 2.43 15.23 -1.31
CA VAL A 152 2.23 14.68 0.03
C VAL A 152 0.73 14.63 0.28
N ARG A 153 0.14 13.43 0.31
CA ARG A 153 -1.31 13.21 0.39
C ARG A 153 -1.64 12.05 1.30
N ALA A 154 -2.87 12.03 1.80
CA ALA A 154 -3.45 10.91 2.56
C ALA A 154 -3.34 9.56 1.83
N GLN A 155 -3.32 9.59 0.49
CA GLN A 155 -3.20 8.41 -0.36
C GLN A 155 -1.94 7.57 -0.08
N VAL A 156 -0.85 8.19 0.38
CA VAL A 156 0.40 7.48 0.71
C VAL A 156 0.18 6.40 1.78
N ILE A 157 -0.76 6.63 2.71
CA ILE A 157 -1.14 5.62 3.71
C ILE A 157 -1.71 4.38 3.03
N SER A 158 -2.53 4.56 1.99
CA SER A 158 -3.08 3.44 1.23
C SER A 158 -2.02 2.67 0.47
N TRP A 159 -0.98 3.33 -0.06
CA TRP A 159 0.11 2.62 -0.72
C TRP A 159 0.86 1.71 0.26
N PHE A 160 1.14 2.23 1.47
CA PHE A 160 1.74 1.43 2.52
C PHE A 160 0.86 0.23 2.92
N LEU A 161 -0.40 0.47 3.29
CA LEU A 161 -1.30 -0.59 3.75
C LEU A 161 -1.59 -1.61 2.63
N PHE A 162 -1.67 -1.17 1.38
CA PHE A 162 -1.79 -2.06 0.23
C PHE A 162 -0.54 -2.92 0.06
N SER A 163 0.67 -2.37 0.20
CA SER A 163 1.91 -3.18 0.13
C SER A 163 1.96 -4.24 1.23
N VAL A 164 1.51 -3.91 2.44
CA VAL A 164 1.43 -4.85 3.56
C VAL A 164 0.39 -5.93 3.30
N LEU A 165 -0.81 -5.57 2.82
CA LEU A 165 -1.85 -6.52 2.45
C LEU A 165 -1.34 -7.52 1.41
N ASN A 166 -0.67 -7.02 0.36
CA ASN A 166 -0.13 -7.86 -0.70
C ASN A 166 0.95 -8.83 -0.17
N LEU A 167 1.89 -8.35 0.64
CA LEU A 167 2.89 -9.23 1.27
C LEU A 167 2.21 -10.31 2.12
N LEU A 168 1.18 -9.94 2.89
CA LEU A 168 0.47 -10.85 3.77
C LEU A 168 -0.32 -11.90 2.98
N LEU A 169 -0.98 -11.53 1.88
CA LEU A 169 -1.79 -12.45 1.09
C LEU A 169 -0.93 -13.37 0.21
N PHE A 170 0.07 -12.83 -0.48
CA PHE A 170 0.80 -13.55 -1.52
C PHE A 170 2.11 -14.20 -1.05
N SER A 171 2.52 -14.01 0.20
CA SER A 171 3.60 -14.81 0.78
C SER A 171 3.03 -15.92 1.66
N ARG A 172 3.45 -17.16 1.38
CA ARG A 172 2.94 -18.36 2.05
C ARG A 172 3.15 -18.32 3.56
N ASP A 173 4.34 -17.89 3.99
CA ASP A 173 4.72 -17.86 5.40
C ASP A 173 3.92 -16.81 6.17
N TYR A 174 3.76 -15.62 5.59
CA TYR A 174 2.99 -14.54 6.19
C TYR A 174 1.49 -14.85 6.19
N TYR A 175 0.96 -15.40 5.11
CA TYR A 175 -0.46 -15.77 5.02
C TYR A 175 -0.84 -16.80 6.08
N SER A 176 -0.04 -17.88 6.20
CA SER A 176 -0.30 -18.95 7.17
C SER A 176 -0.34 -18.43 8.61
N ARG A 177 0.57 -17.52 8.96
CA ARG A 177 0.72 -16.99 10.31
C ARG A 177 -0.23 -15.82 10.62
N TYR A 178 -0.53 -14.97 9.65
CA TYR A 178 -1.15 -13.66 9.89
C TYR A 178 -2.45 -13.41 9.09
N LYS A 179 -3.04 -14.39 8.40
CA LYS A 179 -4.32 -14.20 7.68
C LYS A 179 -5.46 -13.58 8.52
N TYR A 180 -5.50 -13.85 9.82
CA TYR A 180 -6.52 -13.27 10.74
C TYR A 180 -6.26 -11.80 11.09
N PHE A 181 -5.12 -11.23 10.69
CA PHE A 181 -4.83 -9.81 10.82
C PHE A 181 -5.50 -8.98 9.71
N VAL A 182 -5.94 -9.59 8.61
CA VAL A 182 -6.56 -8.91 7.47
C VAL A 182 -7.76 -8.03 7.88
N PRO A 183 -8.73 -8.49 8.70
CA PRO A 183 -9.84 -7.65 9.12
C PRO A 183 -9.41 -6.42 9.91
N ILE A 184 -8.40 -6.57 10.78
CA ILE A 184 -7.84 -5.46 11.57
C ILE A 184 -7.16 -4.45 10.65
N LEU A 185 -6.42 -4.93 9.65
CA LEU A 185 -5.79 -4.09 8.63
C LEU A 185 -6.84 -3.26 7.88
N PHE A 186 -7.94 -3.86 7.42
CA PHE A 186 -9.02 -3.15 6.74
C PHE A 186 -9.77 -2.18 7.65
N PHE A 187 -9.99 -2.55 8.92
CA PHE A 187 -10.62 -1.67 9.89
C PHE A 187 -9.81 -0.39 10.07
N ILE A 188 -8.49 -0.50 10.28
CA ILE A 188 -7.61 0.66 10.40
C ILE A 188 -7.57 1.45 9.08
N TRP A 189 -7.44 0.75 7.95
CA TRP A 189 -7.33 1.38 6.64
C TRP A 189 -8.57 2.20 6.28
N ALA A 190 -9.77 1.64 6.47
CA ALA A 190 -11.03 2.29 6.12
C ALA A 190 -11.22 3.63 6.85
N ASN A 191 -10.70 3.76 8.07
CA ASN A 191 -10.75 4.98 8.86
C ASN A 191 -9.64 5.99 8.52
N LEU A 192 -8.58 5.56 7.82
CA LEU A 192 -7.45 6.42 7.43
C LEU A 192 -7.57 6.96 6.01
N HIS A 193 -8.06 6.17 5.05
CA HIS A 193 -8.18 6.59 3.65
C HIS A 193 -9.09 5.68 2.83
N GLY A 194 -9.86 6.25 1.89
CA GLY A 194 -10.79 5.52 1.00
C GLY A 194 -10.17 4.51 0.03
N GLY A 195 -8.82 4.45 -0.04
CA GLY A 195 -8.08 3.50 -0.87
C GLY A 195 -8.24 2.03 -0.46
N TYR A 196 -8.83 1.74 0.70
CA TYR A 196 -9.15 0.39 1.16
C TYR A 196 -10.03 -0.39 0.17
N SER A 197 -10.84 0.32 -0.64
CA SER A 197 -11.68 -0.27 -1.69
C SER A 197 -10.86 -1.10 -2.69
N LEU A 198 -9.68 -0.61 -3.11
CA LEU A 198 -8.76 -1.36 -3.96
C LEU A 198 -8.21 -2.60 -3.24
N GLY A 199 -7.95 -2.51 -1.94
CA GLY A 199 -7.58 -3.65 -1.12
C GLY A 199 -8.64 -4.74 -1.11
N LEU A 200 -9.93 -4.37 -1.03
CA LEU A 200 -11.05 -5.33 -1.06
C LEU A 200 -11.10 -6.07 -2.40
N ILE A 201 -10.90 -5.37 -3.52
CA ILE A 201 -10.84 -6.00 -4.85
C ILE A 201 -9.74 -7.07 -4.89
N VAL A 202 -8.54 -6.76 -4.38
CA VAL A 202 -7.43 -7.72 -4.32
C VAL A 202 -7.72 -8.89 -3.38
N LEU A 203 -8.35 -8.64 -2.24
CA LEU A 203 -8.74 -9.71 -1.31
C LEU A 203 -9.75 -10.67 -1.95
N ILE A 204 -10.77 -10.15 -2.64
CA ILE A 204 -11.76 -10.94 -3.37
C ILE A 204 -11.07 -11.76 -4.47
N TYR A 205 -10.20 -11.12 -5.25
CA TYR A 205 -9.44 -11.81 -6.29
C TYR A 205 -8.61 -12.97 -5.72
N PHE A 206 -7.91 -12.74 -4.61
CA PHE A 206 -7.09 -13.74 -3.94
C PHE A 206 -7.92 -14.91 -3.39
N THR A 207 -9.07 -14.65 -2.77
CA THR A 207 -9.95 -15.73 -2.24
C THR A 207 -10.59 -16.54 -3.36
N CYS A 208 -10.95 -15.91 -4.50
CA CYS A 208 -11.40 -16.63 -5.70
C CYS A 208 -10.33 -17.60 -6.21
N ILE A 209 -9.06 -17.19 -6.26
CA ILE A 209 -7.95 -18.06 -6.67
C ILE A 209 -7.80 -19.25 -5.72
N LEU A 210 -7.81 -19.00 -4.40
CA LEU A 210 -7.68 -20.06 -3.40
C LEU A 210 -8.83 -21.08 -3.48
N ASN A 211 -10.06 -20.61 -3.71
CA ASN A 211 -11.22 -21.47 -3.79
C ASN A 211 -11.19 -22.38 -5.04
N ASN A 212 -10.81 -21.82 -6.20
CA ASN A 212 -10.64 -22.60 -7.44
C ASN A 212 -9.62 -23.73 -7.27
N ARG A 213 -8.54 -23.50 -6.52
CA ARG A 213 -7.53 -24.53 -6.23
C ARG A 213 -8.08 -25.67 -5.36
N ASN A 214 -8.84 -25.34 -4.31
CA ASN A 214 -9.45 -26.35 -3.45
C ASN A 214 -10.44 -27.23 -4.22
N LEU A 215 -11.18 -26.65 -5.17
CA LEU A 215 -12.06 -27.42 -6.06
C LEU A 215 -11.26 -28.32 -7.02
N GLY A 216 -10.15 -27.81 -7.57
CA GLY A 216 -9.26 -28.58 -8.45
C GLY A 216 -8.51 -29.74 -7.77
N SER A 217 -8.18 -29.60 -6.49
CA SER A 217 -7.54 -30.66 -5.70
C SER A 217 -8.55 -31.75 -5.29
N GLN A 218 -9.76 -31.36 -4.88
CA GLN A 218 -10.84 -32.31 -4.55
C GLN A 218 -11.28 -33.14 -5.76
N THR A 219 -11.42 -32.54 -6.93
CA THR A 219 -11.80 -33.26 -8.17
C THR A 219 -10.75 -34.27 -8.61
N LYS A 220 -9.44 -33.93 -8.54
CA LYS A 220 -8.36 -34.89 -8.78
C LYS A 220 -8.39 -36.06 -7.79
N THR A 221 -8.60 -35.77 -6.50
CA THR A 221 -8.62 -36.81 -5.45
C THR A 221 -9.83 -37.75 -5.62
N ALA A 222 -11.00 -37.21 -5.96
CA ALA A 222 -12.20 -37.99 -6.24
C ALA A 222 -12.05 -38.89 -7.49
N PHE A 223 -11.41 -38.39 -8.55
CA PHE A 223 -11.14 -39.16 -9.76
C PHE A 223 -10.27 -40.39 -9.50
N TRP A 224 -9.21 -40.26 -8.71
CA TRP A 224 -8.35 -41.41 -8.35
C TRP A 224 -9.06 -42.42 -7.45
N LYS A 225 -9.94 -41.97 -6.55
CA LYS A 225 -10.78 -42.86 -5.73
C LYS A 225 -11.82 -43.66 -6.54
N SER A 226 -12.29 -43.14 -7.67
CA SER A 226 -13.27 -43.82 -8.54
C SER A 226 -12.66 -44.90 -9.46
N ARG A 227 -11.33 -45.02 -9.52
CA ARG A 227 -10.61 -46.03 -10.32
C ARG A 227 -10.00 -47.17 -9.49
N LEU A 228 -10.22 -47.16 -8.19
CA LEU A 228 -9.89 -48.25 -7.26
C LEU A 228 -11.18 -48.97 -6.88
#